data_AF-A0A5J4LCT8-F1
#
_entry.id   AF-A0A5J4LCT8-F1
#
_cell.length_a   1.000
_cell.length_b   1.000
_cell.length_c   1.000
_cell.angle_alpha   90.00
_cell.angle_beta   90.00
_cell.angle_gamma   90.00
#
_symmetry.space_group_name_H-M   'P 1'
#
loop_
_entity.id
_entity.type
_entity.pdbx_description
1 polymer ?
#
loop_
_entity_poly.entity_id
_entity_poly.type
_entity_poly.pdbx_seq_one_letter_code
_entity_poly.pdbx_strand_id
1 'polypeptide(L)'
;MPAPRSLRLLRPDRPVTVWANRVRGAYAVAVHGDRVALYGGYGEESDRLAHGTLTETSVEPKDVGLLTLPEGPAPGRRRVVGRGSRIYVQAEPYTAWGVFDLSS
;
A
#
# COMPACT_ATOMS: atom_id res chain seq x y z
N MET A 1 -12.81 -23.73 -12.14
CA MET A 1 -11.38 -23.34 -12.08
C MET A 1 -11.28 -21.83 -12.22
N PRO A 2 -10.59 -21.08 -11.35
CA PRO A 2 -10.34 -19.67 -11.60
C PRO A 2 -9.40 -19.53 -12.80
N ALA A 3 -9.71 -18.60 -13.72
CA ALA A 3 -8.87 -18.32 -14.89
C ALA A 3 -7.45 -17.91 -14.47
N PRO A 4 -6.41 -18.28 -15.24
CA PRO A 4 -5.04 -17.88 -14.93
C PRO A 4 -4.93 -16.35 -14.94
N ARG A 5 -4.36 -15.79 -13.87
CA ARG A 5 -4.12 -14.34 -13.77
C ARG A 5 -2.95 -13.99 -14.70
N SER A 6 -3.20 -13.18 -15.71
CA SER A 6 -2.16 -12.69 -16.62
C SER A 6 -1.33 -11.61 -15.94
N LEU A 7 0.00 -11.80 -15.92
CA LEU A 7 0.92 -10.72 -15.59
C LEU A 7 1.12 -9.85 -16.85
N ARG A 8 1.03 -8.52 -16.70
CA ARG A 8 1.29 -7.58 -17.78
C ARG A 8 2.51 -6.75 -17.44
N LEU A 9 3.52 -6.82 -18.30
CA LEU A 9 4.67 -5.93 -18.25
C LEU A 9 4.21 -4.50 -18.59
N LEU A 10 4.58 -3.53 -17.75
CA LEU A 10 4.50 -2.12 -18.12
C LEU A 10 5.55 -1.87 -19.20
N ARG A 11 5.11 -1.41 -20.37
CA ARG A 11 6.03 -1.09 -21.47
C ARG A 11 6.25 0.43 -21.53
N PRO A 12 7.49 0.91 -21.76
CA PRO A 12 7.79 2.35 -21.80
C PRO A 12 7.04 3.12 -22.88
N ASP A 13 6.61 2.44 -23.94
CA ASP A 13 5.86 3.00 -25.08
C ASP A 13 4.36 3.15 -24.81
N ARG A 14 3.86 2.66 -23.68
CA ARG A 14 2.47 2.83 -23.26
C ARG A 14 2.40 3.99 -22.27
N PRO A 15 1.42 4.90 -22.40
CA PRO A 15 1.25 5.97 -21.44
C PRO A 15 0.99 5.37 -20.05
N VAL A 16 1.85 5.73 -19.10
CA VAL A 16 1.71 5.43 -17.67
C VAL A 16 1.54 6.75 -16.95
N THR A 17 0.50 6.87 -16.15
CA THR A 17 0.35 8.01 -15.24
C THR A 17 1.28 7.83 -14.06
N VAL A 18 2.11 8.85 -13.79
CA VAL A 18 3.04 8.87 -12.67
C VAL A 18 2.63 9.99 -11.73
N TRP A 19 2.52 9.67 -10.44
CA TRP A 19 2.24 10.64 -9.39
C TRP A 19 3.48 10.82 -8.52
N ALA A 20 4.00 12.04 -8.45
CA ALA A 20 5.08 12.39 -7.54
C ALA A 20 4.59 12.32 -6.09
N ASN A 21 5.39 11.77 -5.18
CA ASN A 21 5.07 11.77 -3.75
C ASN A 21 6.32 12.04 -2.92
N ARG A 22 6.12 12.56 -1.70
CA ARG A 22 7.21 12.86 -0.76
C ARG A 22 7.43 11.76 0.29
N VAL A 23 6.60 10.71 0.28
CA VAL A 23 6.65 9.61 1.25
C VAL A 23 7.76 8.63 0.88
N ARG A 24 8.82 8.63 1.68
CA ARG A 24 9.99 7.78 1.46
C ARG A 24 9.81 6.40 2.10
N GLY A 25 10.36 5.36 1.47
CA GLY A 25 10.42 4.01 2.06
C GLY A 25 9.08 3.25 2.06
N ALA A 26 8.04 3.77 1.40
CA ALA A 26 6.81 3.01 1.17
C ALA A 26 7.10 1.81 0.26
N TYR A 27 6.65 0.63 0.66
CA TYR A 27 6.82 -0.62 -0.08
C TYR A 27 5.49 -1.29 -0.44
N ALA A 28 4.36 -0.69 -0.05
CA ALA A 28 3.03 -1.06 -0.51
C ALA A 28 2.17 0.16 -0.81
N VAL A 29 1.29 0.03 -1.81
CA VAL A 29 0.36 1.07 -2.26
C VAL A 29 -1.03 0.50 -2.43
N ALA A 30 -2.03 1.25 -1.97
CA ALA A 30 -3.44 1.06 -2.30
C ALA A 30 -4.00 2.32 -2.95
N VAL A 31 -4.79 2.16 -4.01
CA VAL A 31 -5.44 3.24 -4.74
C VAL A 31 -6.92 2.93 -4.90
N HIS A 32 -7.77 3.90 -4.59
CA HIS A 32 -9.21 3.82 -4.80
C HIS A 32 -9.77 5.18 -5.21
N GLY A 33 -10.21 5.31 -6.46
CA GLY A 33 -10.58 6.61 -7.01
C GLY A 33 -9.40 7.57 -6.99
N ASP A 34 -9.61 8.75 -6.41
CA ASP A 34 -8.56 9.74 -6.14
C ASP A 34 -7.84 9.51 -4.81
N ARG A 35 -8.23 8.52 -3.99
CA ARG A 35 -7.57 8.25 -2.71
C ARG A 35 -6.38 7.33 -2.90
N VAL A 36 -5.32 7.59 -2.15
CA VAL A 36 -4.13 6.74 -2.08
C VAL A 36 -3.70 6.51 -0.64
N ALA A 37 -3.24 5.29 -0.37
CA ALA A 37 -2.55 4.92 0.86
C ALA A 37 -1.18 4.34 0.52
N LEU A 38 -0.15 4.88 1.16
CA LEU A 38 1.24 4.46 1.03
C LEU A 38 1.67 3.87 2.37
N TYR A 39 2.02 2.59 2.37
CA TYR A 39 2.44 1.89 3.57
C TYR A 39 3.92 1.53 3.54
N GLY A 40 4.58 1.81 4.66
CA GLY A 40 5.99 1.56 4.88
C GLY A 40 6.79 2.82 5.17
N GLY A 41 8.03 2.58 5.56
CA GLY A 41 9.01 3.56 5.97
C GLY A 41 10.27 2.86 6.43
N TYR A 42 11.16 3.61 7.07
CA TYR A 42 12.41 3.07 7.61
C TYR A 42 12.39 3.09 9.14
N GLY A 43 13.06 2.13 9.78
CA GLY A 43 13.19 2.09 11.24
C GLY A 43 11.84 2.06 11.95
N GLU A 44 11.62 3.00 12.86
CA GLU A 44 10.37 3.14 13.62
C GLU A 44 9.16 3.47 12.74
N GLU A 45 9.38 4.03 11.55
CA GLU A 45 8.31 4.32 10.59
C GLU A 45 7.95 3.12 9.69
N SER A 46 8.47 1.92 9.96
CA SER A 46 8.22 0.73 9.13
C SER A 46 6.74 0.37 9.00
N ASP A 47 5.92 0.86 9.93
CA ASP A 47 4.47 0.68 10.01
C ASP A 47 3.66 1.92 9.63
N ARG A 48 4.32 2.95 9.10
CA ARG A 48 3.64 4.18 8.69
C ARG A 48 2.66 3.90 7.56
N LEU A 49 1.47 4.44 7.70
CA LEU A 49 0.43 4.51 6.69
C LEU A 49 0.14 5.98 6.39
N ALA A 50 0.63 6.47 5.25
CA ALA A 50 0.35 7.81 4.77
C ALA A 50 -0.85 7.80 3.84
N HIS A 51 -1.88 8.57 4.16
CA HIS A 51 -3.07 8.76 3.34
C HIS A 51 -2.96 10.06 2.56
N GLY A 52 -3.49 10.06 1.34
CA GLY A 52 -3.52 11.26 0.53
C GLY A 52 -4.54 11.18 -0.59
N THR A 53 -4.52 12.21 -1.41
CA THR A 53 -5.30 12.30 -2.63
C THR A 53 -4.37 12.44 -3.82
N LEU A 54 -4.69 11.71 -4.89
CA LEU A 54 -4.07 11.83 -6.20
C LEU A 54 -4.61 13.07 -6.88
N THR A 55 -3.73 13.98 -7.26
CA THR A 55 -4.01 15.03 -8.22
C THR A 55 -3.68 14.52 -9.62
N GLU A 56 -3.65 15.41 -10.61
CA GLU A 56 -3.22 15.05 -11.96
C GLU A 56 -1.79 14.48 -11.99
N THR A 57 -0.90 14.95 -11.10
CA THR A 57 0.54 14.64 -11.16
C THR A 57 1.20 14.38 -9.81
N SER A 58 0.51 14.58 -8.69
CA SER A 58 1.07 14.42 -7.34
C SER A 58 0.18 13.59 -6.41
N VAL A 59 0.78 13.10 -5.34
CA VAL A 59 0.10 12.69 -4.11
C VAL A 59 0.16 13.86 -3.15
N GLU A 60 -1.00 14.36 -2.72
CA GLU A 60 -1.12 15.31 -1.62
C GLU A 60 -1.43 14.55 -0.33
N PRO A 61 -0.46 14.40 0.60
CA PRO A 61 -0.69 13.72 1.87
C PRO A 61 -1.68 14.52 2.72
N LYS A 62 -2.71 13.83 3.22
CA LYS A 62 -3.73 14.40 4.10
C LYS A 62 -3.51 14.00 5.55
N ASP A 63 -3.06 12.77 5.78
CA ASP A 63 -2.92 12.22 7.12
C ASP A 63 -1.82 11.14 7.16
N VAL A 64 -1.21 10.96 8.33
CA VAL A 64 -0.17 9.96 8.56
C VAL A 64 -0.47 9.25 9.87
N GLY A 65 -0.67 7.94 9.79
CA GLY A 65 -0.91 7.07 10.93
C GLY A 65 0.02 5.86 10.95
N LEU A 66 -0.21 4.97 11.91
CA LEU A 66 0.40 3.64 11.96
C LEU A 66 -0.65 2.60 11.63
N LEU A 67 -0.31 1.64 10.78
CA LEU A 67 -1.16 0.47 10.59
C LEU A 67 -0.86 -0.54 11.70
N THR A 68 -1.82 -0.75 12.59
CA THR A 68 -1.75 -1.78 13.63
C THR A 68 -2.54 -3.02 13.22
N LEU A 69 -2.18 -4.17 13.78
CA LEU A 69 -3.05 -5.33 13.72
C LEU A 69 -4.20 -5.16 14.73
N PRO A 70 -5.34 -5.84 14.52
CA PRO A 70 -6.46 -5.80 15.47
C PRO A 70 -6.06 -6.15 16.91
N GLU A 71 -5.10 -7.06 17.07
CA GLU A 71 -4.56 -7.53 18.35
C GLU A 71 -3.46 -6.66 18.96
N GLY A 72 -3.03 -5.58 18.29
CA GLY A 72 -1.98 -4.68 18.77
C GLY A 72 -0.96 -4.28 17.69
N PRO A 73 0.18 -3.68 18.07
CA PRO A 73 1.21 -3.29 17.12
C PRO A 73 1.67 -4.51 16.29
N ALA A 74 1.89 -4.30 14.99
CA ALA A 74 2.26 -5.37 14.09
C ALA A 74 3.62 -6.00 14.51
N PRO A 75 3.69 -7.33 14.70
CA PRO A 75 4.89 -7.96 15.23
C PRO A 75 5.99 -8.03 14.17
N GLY A 76 7.18 -7.58 14.55
CA GLY A 76 8.46 -7.95 13.94
C GLY A 76 8.49 -8.02 12.41
N ARG A 77 8.85 -9.21 11.89
CA ARG A 77 8.97 -9.44 10.45
C ARG A 77 7.59 -9.66 9.82
N ARG A 78 7.41 -9.08 8.64
CA ARG A 78 6.13 -9.07 7.93
C ARG A 78 6.33 -9.18 6.43
N ARG A 79 5.31 -9.70 5.75
CA ARG A 79 5.16 -9.68 4.29
C ARG A 79 4.00 -8.78 3.94
N VAL A 80 4.21 -7.94 2.93
CA VAL A 80 3.21 -6.94 2.56
C VAL A 80 3.04 -6.89 1.07
N VAL A 81 1.78 -6.81 0.65
CA VAL A 81 1.38 -6.74 -0.75
C VAL A 81 0.33 -5.65 -0.91
N GLY A 82 0.60 -4.68 -1.79
CA GLY A 82 -0.42 -3.74 -2.27
C GLY A 82 -1.09 -4.28 -3.53
N ARG A 83 -2.42 -4.26 -3.59
CA ARG A 83 -3.18 -4.64 -4.79
C ARG A 83 -4.53 -3.91 -4.86
N GLY A 84 -4.68 -3.06 -5.88
CA GLY A 84 -5.91 -2.28 -6.07
C GLY A 84 -6.12 -1.35 -4.88
N SER A 85 -7.30 -1.39 -4.26
CA SER A 85 -7.64 -0.61 -3.07
C SER A 85 -7.13 -1.20 -1.76
N ARG A 86 -6.39 -2.33 -1.78
CA ARG A 86 -6.07 -3.10 -0.58
C ARG A 86 -4.58 -3.25 -0.32
N ILE A 87 -4.23 -3.22 0.96
CA ILE A 87 -2.91 -3.62 1.48
C ILE A 87 -3.12 -4.87 2.34
N TYR A 88 -2.37 -5.91 2.01
CA TYR A 88 -2.38 -7.18 2.73
C TYR A 88 -1.12 -7.26 3.56
N VAL A 89 -1.26 -7.49 4.86
CA VAL A 89 -0.14 -7.65 5.79
C VAL A 89 -0.21 -9.03 6.40
N GLN A 90 0.90 -9.76 6.31
CA GLN A 90 1.07 -11.05 6.97
C GLN A 90 2.29 -10.95 7.87
N ALA A 91 2.05 -10.85 9.17
CA ALA A 91 3.09 -10.86 10.17
C ALA A 91 3.36 -12.29 10.67
N GLU A 92 4.45 -12.50 11.41
CA GLU A 92 4.74 -13.78 12.06
C GLU A 92 3.54 -14.25 12.90
N PRO A 93 3.18 -15.56 12.86
CA PRO A 93 3.89 -16.69 12.25
C PRO A 93 3.59 -16.93 10.75
N TYR A 94 3.08 -15.93 10.03
CA TYR A 94 2.73 -15.98 8.61
C TYR A 94 1.57 -16.93 8.27
N THR A 95 0.63 -17.10 9.20
CA THR A 95 -0.52 -18.00 9.03
C THR A 95 -1.75 -17.31 8.46
N ALA A 96 -1.89 -16.00 8.67
CA ALA A 96 -3.05 -15.22 8.25
C ALA A 96 -2.66 -13.89 7.61
N TRP A 97 -3.54 -13.38 6.74
CA TRP A 97 -3.41 -12.05 6.15
C TRP A 97 -4.41 -11.10 6.82
N GLY A 98 -3.91 -10.04 7.45
CA GLY A 98 -4.70 -8.84 7.74
C GLY A 98 -4.89 -8.02 6.48
N VAL A 99 -6.04 -7.36 6.35
CA VAL A 99 -6.39 -6.57 5.17
C VAL A 99 -6.78 -5.17 5.60
N PHE A 100 -6.06 -4.19 5.07
CA PHE A 100 -6.50 -2.80 5.03
C PHE A 100 -7.15 -2.53 3.67
N ASP A 101 -8.38 -1.99 3.66
CA ASP A 101 -9.11 -1.65 2.45
C ASP A 101 -9.41 -0.14 2.43
N LEU A 102 -8.79 0.57 1.48
CA LEU A 102 -8.96 2.01 1.30
C LEU A 102 -10.35 2.37 0.78
N SER A 103 -11.09 1.41 0.23
CA SER A 103 -12.44 1.61 -0.31
C SER A 103 -13.55 1.45 0.73
N SER A 104 -13.21 1.00 1.94
CA SER A 104 -14.15 0.92 3.06
C SER A 104 -14.43 2.29 3.68
#